data_AF-A0A8H4LGK5-F1
#
_entry.id   AF-A0A8H4LGK5-F1
#
_cell.length_a   1.000
_cell.length_b   1.000
_cell.length_c   1.000
_cell.angle_alpha   90.00
_cell.angle_beta   90.00
_cell.angle_gamma   90.00
#
_symmetry.space_group_name_H-M   'P 1'
#
loop_
_entity.id
_entity.type
_entity.pdbx_description
1 polymer ?
#
loop_
_entity_poly.entity_id
_entity_poly.type
_entity_poly.pdbx_seq_one_letter_code
_entity_poly.pdbx_strand_id
1 'polypeptide(L)'
;MADQQEPHSLSSTFPNPPPFWNDFTPDRISRIEELRAAHVNQHGGDPLTVRVPDVPEELINLQPPTEPADGRWRVFGDHYMLDDKLPTLEEQGITNLPSTTPSDSKDVKHFDRAFELKRLAKSLLLNFLELSGTLSHNPTHAEAKVQDLRTLFINFHHILNEYRPHQARESVIALMQEHLDRTRTETMAIRTQVDKARRVLDGLGSLSVPDVPKPLGQVGEEEDWTASAAQREADVWAVTDEKFA
;
A
#
# COMPACT_ATOMS: atom_id res chain seq x y z
N MET A 1 25.25 -22.16 -40.64
CA MET A 1 26.03 -21.10 -39.97
C MET A 1 25.08 -20.43 -38.98
N ALA A 2 25.21 -20.51 -37.67
CA ALA A 2 26.28 -21.02 -36.82
C ALA A 2 25.68 -21.95 -35.75
N ASP A 3 26.22 -23.17 -35.66
CA ASP A 3 26.14 -23.97 -34.43
C ASP A 3 27.01 -23.28 -33.38
N GLN A 4 26.40 -22.70 -32.36
CA GLN A 4 27.10 -22.49 -31.08
C GLN A 4 26.49 -23.47 -30.09
N GLN A 5 27.26 -24.53 -29.87
CA GLN A 5 27.07 -25.52 -28.83
C GLN A 5 27.01 -24.82 -27.47
N GLU A 6 25.84 -24.82 -26.83
CA GLU A 6 25.79 -24.58 -25.39
C GLU A 6 26.42 -25.79 -24.68
N PRO A 7 27.37 -25.59 -23.77
CA PRO A 7 27.83 -26.67 -22.92
C PRO A 7 26.66 -27.03 -22.00
N HIS A 8 26.04 -28.19 -22.26
CA HIS A 8 25.13 -28.83 -21.32
C HIS A 8 25.85 -28.94 -19.96
N SER A 9 25.53 -28.03 -19.05
CA SER A 9 26.05 -28.04 -17.70
C SER A 9 25.27 -29.10 -16.92
N LEU A 10 25.74 -30.34 -17.05
CA LEU A 10 25.16 -31.59 -16.52
C LEU A 10 25.11 -31.67 -14.98
N SER A 11 25.12 -30.54 -14.26
CA SER A 11 25.27 -30.50 -12.79
C SER A 11 24.11 -29.83 -12.03
N SER A 12 23.08 -29.29 -12.71
CA SER A 12 21.95 -28.62 -12.05
C SER A 12 20.60 -29.18 -12.54
N THR A 13 19.71 -29.49 -11.58
CA THR A 13 18.32 -29.90 -11.84
C THR A 13 17.44 -28.73 -12.28
N PHE A 14 17.88 -27.49 -12.07
CA PHE A 14 17.15 -26.28 -12.48
C PHE A 14 17.67 -25.76 -13.82
N PRO A 15 16.77 -25.28 -14.70
CA PRO A 15 17.18 -24.69 -15.97
C PRO A 15 18.06 -23.46 -15.72
N ASN A 16 19.03 -23.24 -16.61
CA ASN A 16 19.81 -22.03 -16.62
C ASN A 16 18.91 -20.80 -16.83
N PRO A 17 19.28 -19.62 -16.31
CA PRO A 17 18.53 -18.40 -16.53
C PRO A 17 18.42 -18.09 -18.04
N PRO A 18 17.34 -17.44 -18.48
CA PRO A 18 17.14 -17.10 -19.89
C PRO A 18 18.28 -16.24 -20.47
N PRO A 19 18.73 -16.48 -21.70
CA PRO A 19 19.97 -15.89 -22.25
C PRO A 19 20.00 -14.35 -22.30
N PHE A 20 18.82 -13.71 -22.30
CA PHE A 20 18.68 -12.26 -22.29
C PHE A 20 19.22 -11.58 -21.03
N TRP A 21 19.53 -12.32 -19.96
CA TRP A 21 20.11 -11.75 -18.74
C TRP A 21 21.46 -11.06 -19.00
N ASN A 22 22.21 -11.51 -20.00
CA ASN A 22 23.51 -10.92 -20.39
C ASN A 22 23.36 -9.51 -20.97
N ASP A 23 22.19 -9.15 -21.47
CA ASP A 23 21.96 -7.84 -22.09
C ASP A 23 21.77 -6.73 -21.05
N PHE A 24 21.57 -7.09 -19.78
CA PHE A 24 21.42 -6.17 -18.63
C PHE A 24 22.76 -5.61 -18.14
N THR A 25 23.46 -4.90 -19.01
CA THR A 25 24.71 -4.18 -18.71
C THR A 25 24.41 -2.72 -18.32
N PRO A 26 25.23 -2.08 -17.45
CA PRO A 26 24.99 -0.71 -17.00
C PRO A 26 24.93 0.30 -18.17
N ASP A 27 25.74 0.08 -19.21
CA ASP A 27 25.79 0.93 -20.40
C ASP A 27 24.52 0.82 -21.27
N ARG A 28 23.91 -0.38 -21.32
CA ARG A 28 22.66 -0.58 -22.08
C ARG A 28 21.44 -0.09 -21.30
N ILE A 29 21.49 -0.20 -19.97
CA ILE A 29 20.44 0.32 -19.08
C ILE A 29 20.38 1.85 -19.17
N SER A 30 21.52 2.56 -19.11
CA SER A 30 21.53 4.01 -19.27
C SER A 30 20.98 4.46 -20.62
N ARG A 31 21.35 3.78 -21.71
CA ARG A 31 20.83 4.07 -23.05
C ARG A 31 19.31 3.89 -23.16
N ILE A 32 18.74 2.84 -22.58
CA ILE A 32 17.28 2.65 -22.66
C ILE A 32 16.54 3.65 -21.77
N GLU A 33 17.13 4.07 -20.65
CA GLU A 33 16.57 5.14 -19.80
C GLU A 33 16.56 6.49 -20.53
N GLU A 34 17.63 6.83 -21.26
CA GLU A 34 17.68 8.03 -22.10
C GLU A 34 16.61 8.00 -23.19
N LEU A 35 16.43 6.85 -23.87
CA LEU A 35 15.39 6.68 -24.88
C LEU A 35 13.99 6.78 -24.30
N ARG A 36 13.76 6.21 -23.11
CA ARG A 36 12.47 6.34 -22.38
C ARG A 36 12.23 7.79 -21.99
N ALA A 37 13.22 8.50 -21.46
CA ALA A 37 13.11 9.91 -21.09
C ALA A 37 12.80 10.79 -22.31
N ALA A 38 13.49 10.56 -23.43
CA ALA A 38 13.23 11.26 -24.69
C ALA A 38 11.81 11.02 -25.20
N HIS A 39 11.31 9.78 -25.09
CA HIS A 39 9.95 9.42 -25.51
C HIS A 39 8.88 10.02 -24.58
N VAL A 40 9.08 9.98 -23.26
CA VAL A 40 8.18 10.60 -22.27
C VAL A 40 8.07 12.11 -22.48
N ASN A 41 9.20 12.78 -22.77
CA ASN A 41 9.21 14.22 -23.05
C ASN A 41 8.41 14.61 -24.31
N GLN A 42 8.28 13.70 -25.28
CA GLN A 42 7.58 13.96 -26.55
C GLN A 42 6.09 13.57 -26.51
N HIS A 43 5.75 12.44 -25.88
CA HIS A 43 4.41 11.84 -25.96
C HIS A 43 3.65 11.82 -24.61
N GLY A 44 4.34 12.09 -23.49
CA GLY A 44 3.79 11.94 -22.14
C GLY A 44 3.58 10.47 -21.75
N GLY A 45 3.76 10.15 -20.48
CA GLY A 45 3.54 8.81 -19.93
C GLY A 45 4.42 8.48 -18.73
N ASP A 46 4.20 7.32 -18.12
CA ASP A 46 5.00 6.85 -16.98
C ASP A 46 6.35 6.30 -17.43
N PRO A 47 7.48 6.77 -16.86
CA PRO A 47 8.82 6.39 -17.30
C PRO A 47 9.14 4.88 -17.14
N LEU A 48 8.34 4.16 -16.35
CA LEU A 48 8.51 2.73 -16.08
C LEU A 48 7.72 1.84 -17.05
N THR A 49 6.65 2.34 -17.65
CA THR A 49 5.70 1.54 -18.47
C THR A 49 5.66 1.98 -19.92
N VAL A 50 6.22 3.13 -20.25
CA VAL A 50 6.25 3.68 -21.61
C VAL A 50 7.08 2.79 -22.53
N ARG A 51 6.44 2.36 -23.62
CA ARG A 51 7.08 1.63 -24.71
C ARG A 51 7.60 2.61 -25.75
N VAL A 52 8.90 2.56 -26.01
CA VAL A 52 9.51 3.29 -27.13
C VAL A 52 9.32 2.44 -28.39
N PRO A 53 8.68 2.95 -29.45
CA PRO A 53 8.72 2.29 -30.77
C PRO A 53 10.12 2.45 -31.38
N ASP A 54 10.62 1.42 -32.06
CA ASP A 54 11.94 1.37 -32.74
C ASP A 54 13.18 1.30 -31.82
N VAL A 55 13.15 0.42 -30.81
CA VAL A 55 14.31 0.10 -29.98
C VAL A 55 15.33 -0.74 -30.78
N PRO A 56 16.64 -0.40 -30.76
CA PRO A 56 17.69 -1.21 -31.37
C PRO A 56 17.67 -2.66 -30.90
N GLU A 57 18.03 -3.62 -31.76
CA GLU A 57 17.98 -5.07 -31.46
C GLU A 57 18.70 -5.46 -30.16
N GLU A 58 19.77 -4.75 -29.81
CA GLU A 58 20.55 -4.94 -28.58
C GLU A 58 19.83 -4.53 -27.28
N LEU A 59 18.78 -3.71 -27.39
CA LEU A 59 18.03 -3.13 -26.28
C LEU A 59 16.60 -3.68 -26.18
N ILE A 60 16.16 -4.51 -27.15
CA ILE A 60 14.82 -5.13 -27.17
C ILE A 60 14.55 -5.89 -25.87
N ASN A 61 15.54 -6.62 -25.37
CA ASN A 61 15.42 -7.44 -24.17
C ASN A 61 15.30 -6.63 -22.86
N LEU A 62 15.65 -5.34 -22.89
CA LEU A 62 15.50 -4.42 -21.75
C LEU A 62 14.12 -3.77 -21.71
N GLN A 63 13.30 -3.97 -22.74
CA GLN A 63 11.91 -3.57 -22.76
C GLN A 63 11.05 -4.75 -22.29
N PRO A 64 10.12 -4.55 -21.33
CA PRO A 64 9.18 -5.61 -20.95
C PRO A 64 8.44 -6.14 -22.19
N PRO A 65 8.20 -7.46 -22.31
CA PRO A 65 7.47 -8.02 -23.45
C PRO A 65 6.06 -7.44 -23.55
N THR A 66 5.49 -7.41 -24.75
CA THR A 66 4.09 -6.99 -24.94
C THR A 66 3.15 -7.93 -24.22
N GLU A 67 2.02 -7.39 -23.76
CA GLU A 67 0.93 -8.24 -23.26
C GLU A 67 0.52 -9.24 -24.35
N PRO A 68 0.18 -10.49 -23.99
CA PRO A 68 -0.30 -11.46 -24.97
C PRO A 68 -1.50 -10.90 -25.74
N ALA A 69 -1.45 -10.94 -27.08
CA ALA A 69 -2.52 -10.40 -27.93
C ALA A 69 -3.89 -11.05 -27.65
N ASP A 70 -3.87 -12.31 -27.23
CA ASP A 70 -5.05 -13.08 -26.86
C ASP A 70 -5.58 -12.74 -25.45
N GLY A 71 -4.82 -11.98 -24.65
CA GLY A 71 -5.11 -11.72 -23.24
C GLY A 71 -5.04 -12.98 -22.37
N ARG A 72 -4.48 -14.08 -22.88
CA ARG A 72 -4.37 -15.36 -22.17
C ARG A 72 -2.94 -15.67 -21.85
N TRP A 73 -2.65 -16.09 -20.62
CA TRP A 73 -1.33 -16.58 -20.25
C TRP A 73 -1.43 -17.82 -19.39
N ARG A 74 -0.41 -18.68 -19.44
CA ARG A 74 -0.37 -19.92 -18.65
C ARG A 74 0.63 -19.77 -17.51
N VAL A 75 0.19 -20.07 -16.29
CA VAL A 75 1.04 -20.09 -15.10
C VAL A 75 0.86 -21.43 -14.41
N PHE A 76 1.95 -22.19 -14.24
CA PHE A 76 1.96 -23.50 -13.57
C PHE A 76 0.90 -24.52 -14.05
N GLY A 77 0.49 -24.44 -15.32
CA GLY A 77 -0.53 -25.32 -15.91
C GLY A 77 -1.91 -24.69 -16.02
N ASP A 78 -2.19 -23.64 -15.26
CA ASP A 78 -3.45 -22.92 -15.27
C ASP A 78 -3.45 -21.80 -16.30
N HIS A 79 -4.59 -21.62 -16.99
CA HIS A 79 -4.78 -20.54 -17.96
C HIS A 79 -5.49 -19.38 -17.29
N TYR A 80 -4.84 -18.23 -17.32
CA TYR A 80 -5.37 -16.96 -16.84
C TYR A 80 -5.80 -16.10 -18.03
N MET A 81 -6.80 -15.26 -17.80
CA MET A 81 -7.38 -14.34 -18.76
C MET A 81 -7.21 -12.92 -18.21
N LEU A 82 -6.92 -11.96 -19.08
CA LEU A 82 -6.80 -10.54 -18.72
C LEU A 82 -8.15 -9.97 -18.26
N ASP A 83 -9.22 -10.43 -18.91
CA ASP A 83 -10.58 -10.29 -18.43
C ASP A 83 -10.88 -11.37 -17.39
N ASP A 84 -10.79 -11.03 -16.10
CA ASP A 84 -11.19 -11.90 -14.99
C ASP A 84 -12.73 -11.98 -14.88
N LYS A 85 -13.36 -12.57 -15.91
CA LYS A 85 -14.79 -12.91 -15.90
C LYS A 85 -14.92 -14.38 -15.52
N LEU A 86 -15.68 -14.63 -14.45
CA LEU A 86 -16.04 -15.98 -14.05
C LEU A 86 -16.79 -16.67 -15.21
N PRO A 87 -16.31 -17.83 -15.69
CA PRO A 87 -17.04 -18.61 -16.70
C PRO A 87 -18.44 -18.95 -16.17
N THR A 88 -19.44 -18.90 -17.04
CA THR A 88 -20.81 -19.21 -16.60
C THR A 88 -20.96 -20.71 -16.35
N LEU A 89 -21.83 -21.09 -15.42
CA LEU A 89 -22.11 -22.51 -15.13
C LEU A 89 -22.63 -23.27 -16.37
N GLU A 90 -23.37 -22.56 -17.23
CA GLU A 90 -23.92 -23.11 -18.48
C GLU A 90 -22.82 -23.39 -19.52
N GLU A 91 -21.80 -22.53 -19.62
CA GLU A 91 -20.61 -22.76 -20.44
C GLU A 91 -19.80 -23.97 -19.98
N GLN A 92 -19.90 -24.34 -18.69
CA GLN A 92 -19.26 -25.53 -18.12
C GLN A 92 -20.12 -26.80 -18.25
N GLY A 93 -21.30 -26.71 -18.86
CA GLY A 93 -22.24 -27.82 -19.01
C GLY A 93 -22.92 -28.23 -17.71
N ILE A 94 -23.00 -27.32 -16.73
CA ILE A 94 -23.54 -27.59 -15.39
C ILE A 94 -24.84 -26.82 -15.21
N THR A 95 -25.87 -27.50 -14.71
CA THR A 95 -27.16 -26.87 -14.43
C THR A 95 -27.02 -25.77 -13.40
N ASN A 96 -27.38 -24.55 -13.79
CA ASN A 96 -27.39 -23.39 -12.92
C ASN A 96 -28.64 -23.41 -12.02
N LEU A 97 -28.46 -23.85 -10.78
CA LEU A 97 -29.52 -23.95 -9.77
C LEU A 97 -30.07 -22.60 -9.27
N PRO A 98 -29.26 -21.53 -9.09
CA PRO A 98 -29.77 -20.24 -8.61
C PRO A 98 -30.47 -19.36 -9.67
N SER A 99 -30.36 -19.64 -10.98
CA SER A 99 -30.78 -18.72 -12.06
C SER A 99 -32.30 -18.60 -12.34
N THR A 100 -33.18 -18.71 -11.35
CA THR A 100 -34.63 -18.44 -11.59
C THR A 100 -34.97 -16.95 -11.59
N THR A 101 -34.01 -16.04 -11.33
CA THR A 101 -34.28 -14.58 -11.32
C THR A 101 -33.47 -13.84 -12.39
N PRO A 102 -34.11 -13.01 -13.25
CA PRO A 102 -33.45 -12.38 -14.38
C PRO A 102 -32.41 -11.34 -13.92
N SER A 103 -31.21 -11.47 -14.48
CA SER A 103 -29.99 -10.82 -14.01
C SER A 103 -29.75 -9.44 -14.65
N ASP A 104 -30.51 -8.40 -14.29
CA ASP A 104 -30.26 -7.04 -14.81
C ASP A 104 -30.23 -5.87 -13.81
N SER A 105 -30.48 -6.08 -12.51
CA SER A 105 -30.35 -5.00 -11.52
C SER A 105 -29.08 -5.14 -10.68
N LYS A 106 -28.16 -4.17 -10.78
CA LYS A 106 -26.81 -4.22 -10.18
C LYS A 106 -26.77 -4.13 -8.64
N ASP A 107 -27.84 -3.71 -7.97
CA ASP A 107 -27.75 -3.34 -6.54
C ASP A 107 -28.65 -4.14 -5.57
N VAL A 108 -29.53 -5.02 -6.05
CA VAL A 108 -30.49 -5.76 -5.17
C VAL A 108 -30.01 -7.18 -4.81
N LYS A 109 -28.94 -7.68 -5.45
CA LYS A 109 -28.62 -9.12 -5.53
C LYS A 109 -27.86 -9.73 -4.34
N HIS A 110 -27.28 -8.94 -3.43
CA HIS A 110 -26.38 -9.48 -2.39
C HIS A 110 -27.09 -10.22 -1.25
N PHE A 111 -28.27 -9.74 -0.84
CA PHE A 111 -29.03 -10.40 0.23
C PHE A 111 -29.65 -11.73 -0.24
N ASP A 112 -30.03 -11.79 -1.52
CA ASP A 112 -30.56 -13.00 -2.15
C ASP A 112 -29.47 -14.09 -2.27
N ARG A 113 -28.23 -13.72 -2.61
CA ARG A 113 -27.10 -14.68 -2.68
C ARG A 113 -26.81 -15.39 -1.36
N ALA A 114 -26.89 -14.69 -0.23
CA ALA A 114 -26.70 -15.30 1.09
C ALA A 114 -27.84 -16.28 1.43
N PHE A 115 -29.06 -15.99 0.99
CA PHE A 115 -30.21 -16.88 1.11
C PHE A 115 -30.06 -18.11 0.20
N GLU A 116 -29.65 -17.92 -1.05
CA GLU A 116 -29.34 -18.98 -2.01
C GLU A 116 -28.23 -19.90 -1.52
N LEU A 117 -27.16 -19.35 -0.94
CA LEU A 117 -26.08 -20.15 -0.34
C LEU A 117 -26.60 -21.01 0.82
N LYS A 118 -27.47 -20.46 1.68
CA LYS A 118 -28.12 -21.23 2.76
C LYS A 118 -29.06 -22.31 2.21
N ARG A 119 -29.79 -22.02 1.13
CA ARG A 119 -30.68 -22.98 0.45
C ARG A 119 -29.87 -24.13 -0.15
N LEU A 120 -28.78 -23.84 -0.86
CA LEU A 120 -27.86 -24.85 -1.39
C LEU A 120 -27.18 -25.66 -0.28
N ALA A 121 -26.76 -25.03 0.82
CA ALA A 121 -26.18 -25.75 1.95
C ALA A 121 -27.16 -26.75 2.57
N LYS A 122 -28.44 -26.38 2.70
CA LYS A 122 -29.50 -27.30 3.15
C LYS A 122 -29.74 -28.43 2.15
N SER A 123 -29.80 -28.11 0.85
CA SER A 123 -29.94 -29.09 -0.22
C SER A 123 -28.78 -30.09 -0.24
N LEU A 124 -27.55 -29.61 -0.05
CA LEU A 124 -26.33 -30.42 0.06
C LEU A 124 -26.38 -31.37 1.26
N LEU A 125 -26.82 -30.88 2.42
CA LEU A 125 -26.96 -31.72 3.61
C LEU A 125 -28.02 -32.80 3.44
N LEU A 126 -29.17 -32.46 2.84
CA LEU A 126 -30.24 -33.43 2.55
C LEU A 126 -29.78 -34.49 1.55
N ASN A 127 -29.09 -34.09 0.48
CA ASN A 127 -28.58 -35.02 -0.53
C ASN A 127 -27.49 -35.94 0.06
N PHE A 128 -26.66 -35.43 0.98
CA PHE A 128 -25.70 -36.27 1.71
C PHE A 128 -26.39 -37.28 2.63
N LEU A 129 -27.47 -36.88 3.32
CA LEU A 129 -28.26 -37.80 4.14
C LEU A 129 -28.94 -38.87 3.29
N GLU A 130 -29.49 -38.48 2.13
CA GLU A 130 -30.03 -39.41 1.14
C GLU A 130 -28.94 -40.37 0.64
N LEU A 131 -27.75 -39.88 0.31
CA LEU A 131 -26.62 -40.71 -0.09
C LEU A 131 -26.29 -41.75 0.99
N SER A 132 -26.17 -41.35 2.25
CA SER A 132 -25.93 -42.25 3.38
C SER A 132 -27.03 -43.32 3.50
N GLY A 133 -28.29 -42.93 3.34
CA GLY A 133 -29.43 -43.85 3.32
C GLY A 133 -29.40 -44.81 2.12
N THR A 134 -29.09 -44.32 0.92
CA THR A 134 -28.98 -45.15 -0.28
C THR A 134 -27.83 -46.15 -0.19
N LEU A 135 -26.71 -45.76 0.40
CA LEU A 135 -25.56 -46.65 0.57
C LEU A 135 -25.86 -47.82 1.53
N SER A 136 -26.75 -47.59 2.51
CA SER A 136 -27.23 -48.61 3.44
C SER A 136 -28.24 -49.57 2.82
N HIS A 137 -29.15 -49.07 1.97
CA HIS A 137 -30.24 -49.88 1.41
C HIS A 137 -29.96 -50.43 0.00
N ASN A 138 -29.53 -49.59 -0.94
CA ASN A 138 -29.32 -49.92 -2.35
C ASN A 138 -28.12 -49.14 -2.92
N PRO A 139 -26.90 -49.69 -2.86
CA PRO A 139 -25.68 -48.98 -3.24
C PRO A 139 -25.59 -48.68 -4.74
N THR A 140 -26.38 -49.34 -5.59
CA THR A 140 -26.42 -49.11 -7.05
C THR A 140 -26.92 -47.72 -7.43
N HIS A 141 -27.72 -47.07 -6.58
CA HIS A 141 -28.24 -45.72 -6.83
C HIS A 141 -27.37 -44.61 -6.22
N ALA A 142 -26.26 -44.95 -5.55
CA ALA A 142 -25.39 -43.98 -4.91
C ALA A 142 -24.71 -43.04 -5.92
N GLU A 143 -24.39 -43.52 -7.12
CA GLU A 143 -23.69 -42.74 -8.15
C GLU A 143 -24.48 -41.51 -8.61
N ALA A 144 -25.80 -41.63 -8.75
CA ALA A 144 -26.66 -40.51 -9.08
C ALA A 144 -26.61 -39.41 -8.00
N LYS A 145 -26.61 -39.81 -6.73
CA LYS A 145 -26.51 -38.86 -5.59
C LYS A 145 -25.14 -38.21 -5.50
N VAL A 146 -24.06 -38.94 -5.80
CA VAL A 146 -22.72 -38.35 -5.89
C VAL A 146 -22.65 -37.29 -6.99
N GLN A 147 -23.30 -37.51 -8.14
CA GLN A 147 -23.37 -36.53 -9.22
C GLN A 147 -24.20 -35.29 -8.85
N ASP A 148 -25.30 -35.47 -8.12
CA ASP A 148 -26.08 -34.35 -7.55
C ASP A 148 -25.23 -33.52 -6.59
N LEU A 149 -24.49 -34.17 -5.67
CA LEU A 149 -23.58 -33.49 -4.75
C LEU A 149 -22.48 -32.71 -5.49
N ARG A 150 -21.87 -33.31 -6.53
CA ARG A 150 -20.89 -32.61 -7.37
C ARG A 150 -21.48 -31.34 -7.96
N THR A 151 -22.70 -31.41 -8.51
CA THR A 151 -23.40 -30.27 -9.09
C THR A 151 -23.68 -29.19 -8.05
N LEU A 152 -24.15 -29.58 -6.86
CA LEU A 152 -24.40 -28.68 -5.74
C LEU A 152 -23.12 -27.98 -5.28
N PHE A 153 -22.00 -28.71 -5.15
CA PHE A 153 -20.71 -28.13 -4.78
C PHE A 153 -20.22 -27.11 -5.82
N ILE A 154 -20.33 -27.41 -7.12
CA ILE A 154 -19.86 -26.48 -8.15
C ILE A 154 -20.70 -25.21 -8.14
N ASN A 155 -22.03 -25.33 -8.03
CA ASN A 155 -22.93 -24.18 -7.90
C ASN A 155 -22.62 -23.36 -6.64
N PHE A 156 -22.34 -24.01 -5.51
CA PHE A 156 -21.97 -23.34 -4.26
C PHE A 156 -20.68 -22.53 -4.41
N HIS A 157 -19.65 -23.11 -5.03
CA HIS A 157 -18.39 -22.40 -5.31
C HIS A 157 -18.59 -21.24 -6.28
N HIS A 158 -19.45 -21.40 -7.28
CA HIS A 158 -19.74 -20.33 -8.22
C HIS A 158 -20.35 -19.10 -7.53
N ILE A 159 -21.36 -19.27 -6.66
CA ILE A 159 -21.95 -18.15 -5.90
C ILE A 159 -20.90 -17.47 -5.01
N LEU A 160 -20.02 -18.25 -4.37
CA LEU A 160 -18.93 -17.68 -3.56
C LEU A 160 -17.95 -16.89 -4.41
N ASN A 161 -17.58 -17.41 -5.58
CA ASN A 161 -16.68 -16.74 -6.51
C ASN A 161 -17.29 -15.42 -7.01
N GLU A 162 -18.58 -15.38 -7.32
CA GLU A 162 -19.27 -14.14 -7.66
C GLU A 162 -19.31 -13.12 -6.52
N TYR A 163 -19.12 -13.55 -5.27
CA TYR A 163 -19.08 -12.68 -4.09
C TYR A 163 -17.67 -12.12 -3.82
N ARG A 164 -16.61 -12.72 -4.39
CA ARG A 164 -15.21 -12.29 -4.17
C ARG A 164 -14.95 -10.82 -4.50
N PRO A 165 -15.45 -10.25 -5.62
CA PRO A 165 -15.22 -8.84 -5.92
C PRO A 165 -15.85 -7.91 -4.87
N HIS A 166 -16.99 -8.28 -4.31
CA HIS A 166 -17.62 -7.53 -3.22
C HIS A 166 -16.79 -7.62 -1.93
N GLN A 167 -16.36 -8.83 -1.57
CA GLN A 167 -15.48 -9.05 -0.41
C GLN A 167 -14.19 -8.21 -0.50
N ALA A 168 -13.57 -8.15 -1.69
CA ALA A 168 -12.37 -7.35 -1.91
C ALA A 168 -12.64 -5.85 -1.68
N ARG A 169 -13.75 -5.31 -2.19
CA ARG A 169 -14.12 -3.91 -1.96
C ARG A 169 -14.34 -3.60 -0.49
N GLU A 170 -15.10 -4.41 0.23
CA GLU A 170 -15.31 -4.23 1.67
C GLU A 170 -14.00 -4.33 2.46
N SER A 171 -13.10 -5.23 2.07
CA SER A 171 -11.78 -5.36 2.69
C SER A 171 -10.93 -4.10 2.48
N VAL A 172 -10.97 -3.51 1.28
CA VAL A 172 -10.27 -2.25 0.99
C VAL A 172 -10.88 -1.10 1.79
N ILE A 173 -12.21 -1.01 1.87
CA ILE A 173 -12.89 0.03 2.66
C ILE A 173 -12.48 -0.07 4.13
N ALA A 174 -12.47 -1.28 4.70
CA ALA A 174 -12.05 -1.51 6.08
C ALA A 174 -10.60 -1.08 6.32
N LEU A 175 -9.69 -1.42 5.41
CA LEU A 175 -8.29 -0.99 5.48
C LEU A 175 -8.15 0.54 5.43
N MET A 176 -8.92 1.21 4.57
CA MET A 176 -8.89 2.68 4.48
C MET A 176 -9.45 3.34 5.74
N GLN A 177 -10.49 2.77 6.34
CA GLN A 177 -11.03 3.24 7.62
C GLN A 177 -10.00 3.10 8.74
N GLU A 178 -9.34 1.93 8.84
CA GLU A 178 -8.26 1.71 9.80
C GLU A 178 -7.11 2.72 9.60
N HIS A 179 -6.73 3.00 8.35
CA HIS A 179 -5.70 3.99 8.04
C HIS A 179 -6.11 5.41 8.47
N LEU A 180 -7.36 5.80 8.25
CA LEU A 180 -7.90 7.09 8.69
C LEU A 180 -7.91 7.22 10.21
N ASP A 181 -8.36 6.19 10.92
CA ASP A 181 -8.40 6.16 12.37
C ASP A 181 -6.99 6.23 12.97
N ARG A 182 -6.04 5.47 12.40
CA ARG A 182 -4.62 5.57 12.77
C ARG A 182 -4.07 6.98 12.56
N THR A 183 -4.29 7.57 11.38
CA THR A 183 -3.82 8.93 11.08
C THR A 183 -4.43 9.97 12.02
N ARG A 184 -5.71 9.81 12.39
CA ARG A 184 -6.42 10.69 13.32
C ARG A 184 -5.84 10.59 14.73
N THR A 185 -5.59 9.38 15.22
CA THR A 185 -5.00 9.16 16.55
C THR A 185 -3.56 9.68 16.62
N GLU A 186 -2.75 9.47 15.58
CA GLU A 186 -1.40 10.05 15.46
C GLU A 186 -1.44 11.58 15.46
N THR A 187 -2.35 12.19 14.69
CA THR A 187 -2.51 13.65 14.65
C THR A 187 -2.95 14.21 16.00
N MET A 188 -3.86 13.53 16.71
CA MET A 188 -4.25 13.91 18.07
C MET A 188 -3.06 13.82 19.03
N ALA A 189 -2.27 12.74 18.97
CA ALA A 189 -1.07 12.60 19.79
C ALA A 189 -0.07 13.74 19.55
N ILE A 190 0.21 14.06 18.27
CA ILE A 190 1.09 15.19 17.91
C ILE A 190 0.55 16.51 18.45
N ARG A 191 -0.74 16.80 18.27
CA ARG A 191 -1.36 18.03 18.80
C ARG A 191 -1.24 18.13 20.31
N THR A 192 -1.49 17.04 21.05
CA THR A 192 -1.33 17.06 22.51
C THR A 192 0.11 17.32 22.94
N GLN A 193 1.09 16.82 22.18
CA GLN A 193 2.51 17.07 22.45
C GLN A 193 2.92 18.51 22.12
N VAL A 194 2.42 19.07 21.02
CA VAL A 194 2.63 20.48 20.66
C VAL A 194 2.01 21.40 21.72
N ASP A 195 0.81 21.10 22.20
CA ASP A 195 0.16 21.89 23.25
C ASP A 195 0.92 21.80 24.60
N LYS A 196 1.50 20.63 24.92
CA LYS A 196 2.39 20.50 26.10
C LYS A 196 3.65 21.34 25.92
N ALA A 197 4.31 21.27 24.76
CA ALA A 197 5.50 22.06 24.46
C ALA A 197 5.21 23.57 24.52
N ARG A 198 4.06 24.01 23.98
CA ARG A 198 3.61 25.41 24.05
C ARG A 198 3.38 25.85 25.50
N ARG A 199 2.72 25.04 26.33
CA ARG A 199 2.55 25.35 27.77
C ARG A 199 3.89 25.46 28.51
N VAL A 200 4.86 24.60 28.18
CA VAL A 200 6.21 24.68 28.76
C VAL A 200 6.92 25.95 28.30
N LEU A 201 6.82 26.32 27.02
CA LEU A 201 7.38 27.57 26.48
C LEU A 201 6.73 28.80 27.09
N ASP A 202 5.41 28.84 27.22
CA ASP A 202 4.68 29.94 27.86
C ASP A 202 5.05 30.04 29.35
N GLY A 203 5.21 28.89 30.03
CA GLY A 203 5.72 28.84 31.41
C GLY A 203 7.14 29.40 31.53
N LEU A 204 8.06 29.02 30.65
CA LEU A 204 9.42 29.53 30.62
C LEU A 204 9.49 31.01 30.19
N GLY A 205 8.62 31.46 29.28
CA GLY A 205 8.52 32.87 28.88
C GLY A 205 7.91 33.77 29.96
N SER A 206 7.07 33.20 30.84
CA SER A 206 6.55 33.89 32.03
C SER A 206 7.57 33.99 33.17
N LEU A 207 8.61 33.15 33.16
CA LEU A 207 9.81 33.36 33.93
C LEU A 207 10.64 34.45 33.24
N SER A 208 10.47 35.70 33.68
CA SER A 208 11.35 36.79 33.28
C SER A 208 12.82 36.37 33.45
N VAL A 209 13.60 36.51 32.38
CA VAL A 209 15.06 36.44 32.47
C VAL A 209 15.48 37.39 33.60
N PRO A 210 16.15 36.90 34.67
CA PRO A 210 16.66 37.81 35.69
C PRO A 210 17.54 38.83 34.97
N ASP A 211 17.23 40.10 35.17
CA ASP A 211 17.92 41.24 34.56
C ASP A 211 19.42 41.03 34.74
N VAL A 212 20.10 40.63 33.66
CA VAL A 212 21.55 40.44 33.70
C VAL A 212 22.09 41.85 33.94
N PRO A 213 22.74 42.14 35.08
CA PRO A 213 23.30 43.46 35.30
C PRO A 213 24.21 43.76 34.11
N LYS A 214 23.93 44.89 33.45
CA LYS A 214 24.70 45.37 32.29
C LYS A 214 26.19 45.12 32.55
N PRO A 215 26.93 44.52 31.60
CA PRO A 215 28.36 44.36 31.77
C PRO A 215 28.97 45.73 32.05
N LEU A 216 29.75 45.84 33.13
CA LEU A 216 30.51 47.04 33.47
C LEU A 216 31.26 47.52 32.23
N GLY A 217 30.87 48.67 31.67
CA GLY A 217 31.62 49.23 30.54
C GLY A 217 30.90 50.18 29.58
N GLN A 218 29.60 50.45 29.73
CA GLN A 218 28.98 51.56 28.99
C GLN A 218 28.81 52.78 29.90
N VAL A 219 29.88 53.57 29.90
CA VAL A 219 29.91 54.95 30.37
C VAL A 219 29.00 55.77 29.45
N GLY A 220 27.97 56.37 30.03
CA GLY A 220 27.01 57.19 29.32
C GLY A 220 26.27 58.11 30.28
N GLU A 221 27.03 58.84 31.08
CA GLU A 221 26.68 60.14 31.67
C GLU A 221 27.99 60.66 32.28
N GLU A 222 28.50 61.79 31.78
CA GLU A 222 29.57 62.56 32.41
C GLU A 222 29.03 63.11 33.74
N GLU A 223 28.93 62.26 34.75
CA GLU A 223 28.83 62.72 36.12
C GLU A 223 30.16 63.38 36.46
N ASP A 224 30.11 64.68 36.74
CA ASP A 224 31.26 65.53 36.98
C ASP A 224 32.01 65.09 38.24
N TRP A 225 32.93 64.13 38.06
CA TRP A 225 33.77 63.57 39.11
C TRP A 225 34.54 64.66 39.86
N THR A 226 34.82 65.79 39.21
CA THR A 226 35.51 66.92 39.82
C THR A 226 34.64 67.63 40.86
N ALA A 227 33.35 67.81 40.58
CA ALA A 227 32.39 68.41 41.50
C ALA A 227 32.12 67.51 42.72
N SER A 228 31.97 66.19 42.50
CA SER A 228 31.80 65.22 43.58
C SER A 228 33.06 65.05 44.43
N ALA A 229 34.26 65.16 43.84
CA ALA A 229 35.51 65.14 44.60
C ALA A 229 35.67 66.39 45.46
N ALA A 230 35.36 67.57 44.92
CA ALA A 230 35.43 68.83 45.66
C ALA A 230 34.44 68.87 46.85
N GLN A 231 33.24 68.30 46.69
CA GLN A 231 32.28 68.18 47.80
C GLN A 231 32.79 67.26 48.91
N ARG A 232 33.35 66.09 48.56
CA ARG A 232 33.93 65.19 49.57
C ARG A 232 35.12 65.82 50.28
N GLU A 233 35.95 66.58 49.56
CA GLU A 233 37.08 67.27 50.16
C GLU A 233 36.61 68.36 51.12
N ALA A 234 35.58 69.14 50.75
CA ALA A 234 34.96 70.14 51.63
C ALA A 234 34.33 69.51 52.89
N ASP A 235 33.64 68.37 52.76
CA ASP A 235 33.05 67.65 53.90
C ASP A 235 34.13 67.10 54.83
N VAL A 236 35.25 66.61 54.28
CA VAL A 236 36.39 66.13 55.08
C VAL A 236 37.02 67.29 55.87
N TRP A 237 37.22 68.45 55.23
CA TRP A 237 37.76 69.64 55.90
C TRP A 237 36.82 70.17 56.98
N ALA A 238 35.50 70.17 56.75
CA ALA A 238 34.51 70.56 57.75
C ALA A 238 34.53 69.64 58.99
N VAL A 239 34.63 68.33 58.78
CA VAL A 239 34.73 67.35 59.89
C VAL A 239 36.05 67.46 60.63
N THR A 240 37.14 67.85 59.97
CA THR A 240 38.42 68.12 60.66
C THR A 240 38.37 69.39 61.48
N ASP A 241 37.76 70.47 60.97
CA ASP A 241 37.63 71.73 61.71
C ASP A 241 36.76 71.57 62.98
N GLU A 242 35.67 70.78 62.92
CA GLU A 242 34.87 70.44 64.11
C GLU A 242 35.64 69.66 65.18
N LYS A 243 36.69 68.92 64.80
CA LYS A 243 37.49 68.11 65.73
C LYS A 243 38.67 68.86 66.33
N PHE A 244 39.04 70.02 65.78
CA PHE A 244 40.17 70.83 66.23
C PHE A 244 39.77 72.22 66.77
N ALA A 245 38.47 72.52 66.86
CA ALA A 245 37.90 73.66 67.60
C ALA A 245 37.54 73.29 69.05
#